data_AF-A0A6I5CDU3-F1
#
_entry.id   AF-A0A6I5CDU3-F1
#
_cell.length_a   1.000
_cell.length_b   1.000
_cell.length_c   1.000
_cell.angle_alpha   90.00
_cell.angle_beta   90.00
_cell.angle_gamma   90.00
#
_symmetry.space_group_name_H-M   'P 1'
#
loop_
_entity.id
_entity.type
_entity.pdbx_description
1 polymer ?
#
loop_
_entity_poly.entity_id
_entity_poly.type
_entity_poly.pdbx_seq_one_letter_code
_entity_poly.pdbx_strand_id
1 'polypeptide(L)' 'MRVVAWLVEGTWPACVDAVRAHAPDTAEVVLLHVSGTDVPGVAHGAFAGLLGRGHRERDPGDRLTRLGD' A
#
# COMPACT_ATOMS: atom_id res chain seq x y z
N MET A 1 9.33 -2.82 23.87
CA MET A 1 7.96 -3.25 23.49
C MET A 1 7.72 -2.83 22.05
N ARG A 2 6.92 -3.56 21.27
CA ARG A 2 6.65 -3.24 19.86
C ARG A 2 5.15 -3.12 19.63
N VAL A 3 4.73 -2.06 18.94
CA VAL A 3 3.35 -1.79 18.56
C VAL A 3 3.26 -1.84 17.04
N VAL A 4 2.41 -2.72 16.52
CA VAL A 4 2.15 -2.82 15.08
C VAL A 4 0.82 -2.13 14.78
N ALA A 5 0.86 -1.14 13.89
CA ALA A 5 -0.32 -0.43 13.40
C ALA A 5 -0.64 -0.93 12.00
N TRP A 6 -1.74 -1.66 11.84
CA TRP A 6 -2.21 -2.07 10.53
C TRP A 6 -3.01 -0.93 9.89
N LEU A 7 -2.51 -0.46 8.75
CA LEU A 7 -3.04 0.69 8.02
C LEU A 7 -3.78 0.22 6.77
N VAL A 8 -4.99 0.73 6.63
CA VAL A 8 -5.84 0.54 5.45
C VAL A 8 -6.24 1.93 4.93
N GLU A 9 -6.48 2.02 3.62
CA GLU A 9 -6.90 3.28 3.00
C GLU A 9 -8.21 3.80 3.61
N GLY A 10 -8.31 5.12 3.74
CA GLY A 10 -9.46 5.80 4.34
C GLY A 10 -9.52 5.78 5.87
N THR A 11 -8.78 4.90 6.55
CA THR A 11 -8.79 4.81 8.03
C THR A 11 -7.41 5.03 8.68
N TRP A 12 -6.34 4.99 7.89
CA TRP A 12 -4.97 5.09 8.41
C TRP A 12 -4.69 6.32 9.30
N PRO A 13 -5.24 7.54 9.07
CA PRO A 13 -4.94 8.67 9.94
C PRO A 13 -5.40 8.44 11.38
N ALA A 14 -6.61 7.90 11.55
CA ALA A 14 -7.16 7.58 12.87
C ALA A 14 -6.35 6.48 13.58
N CYS A 15 -5.85 5.49 12.84
CA CYS A 15 -4.96 4.46 13.39
C CYS A 15 -3.62 5.06 13.86
N VAL A 16 -3.04 5.99 13.09
CA VAL A 16 -1.79 6.68 13.48
C VAL A 16 -2.01 7.54 14.72
N ASP A 17 -3.11 8.28 14.78
CA ASP A 17 -3.45 9.12 15.93
C ASP A 17 -3.66 8.27 17.19
N ALA A 18 -4.33 7.13 17.09
CA ALA A 18 -4.51 6.20 18.20
C ALA A 18 -3.17 5.64 18.71
N VAL A 19 -2.25 5.30 17.80
CA VAL A 19 -0.91 4.84 18.19
C VAL A 19 -0.14 5.95 18.89
N ARG A 20 -0.21 7.19 18.40
CA ARG A 20 0.41 8.34 19.08
C ARG A 20 -0.17 8.60 20.48
N ALA A 21 -1.46 8.39 20.66
CA ALA A 21 -2.14 8.63 21.93
C ALA A 21 -1.88 7.53 22.98
N HIS A 22 -1.59 6.30 22.54
CA HIS A 22 -1.62 5.13 23.42
C HIS A 22 -0.31 4.33 23.47
N ALA A 23 0.58 4.47 22.49
CA ALA A 23 1.86 3.78 22.53
C ALA A 23 2.78 4.42 23.58
N PRO A 24 3.49 3.60 24.39
CA PRO A 24 4.55 4.11 25.25
C PRO A 24 5.64 4.79 24.42
N ASP A 25 6.25 5.87 24.94
CA ASP A 25 7.33 6.62 24.25
C ASP A 25 8.55 5.74 23.89
N THR A 26 8.75 4.64 24.63
CA THR A 26 9.84 3.67 24.43
C THR A 26 9.47 2.52 23.51
N ALA A 27 8.25 2.51 22.95
CA ALA A 27 7.81 1.46 22.06
C ALA A 27 8.35 1.67 20.64
N GLU A 28 8.81 0.58 20.03
CA GLU A 28 9.07 0.55 18.59
C GLU A 28 7.70 0.50 17.88
N VAL A 29 7.42 1.51 17.06
CA VAL A 29 6.18 1.58 16.28
C VAL A 29 6.45 1.12 14.86
N VAL A 30 5.70 0.12 14.41
CA VAL A 30 5.78 -0.40 13.04
C VAL A 30 4.47 -0.20 12.32
N LEU A 31 4.54 0.51 11.20
CA LEU A 31 3.41 0.74 10.30
C LEU A 31 3.37 -0.40 9.27
N LEU A 32 2.31 -1.19 9.32
CA LEU A 32 2.08 -2.29 8.40
C LEU A 32 0.94 -1.91 7.45
N HIS A 33 1.22 -1.87 6.16
CA HIS A 33 0.18 -1.81 5.13
C HIS A 33 0.24 -3.10 4.31
N VAL A 34 -0.92 -3.73 4.13
CA VAL A 34 -1.05 -4.90 3.27
C VAL A 34 -1.77 -4.44 2.02
N SER A 35 -1.04 -4.36 0.91
CA SER A 35 -1.65 -4.06 -0.39
C SER A 35 -2.47 -5.27 -0.85
N GLY A 36 -3.66 -5.00 -1.41
CA GLY A 36 -4.49 -6.05 -1.99
C GLY A 36 -3.79 -6.72 -3.17
N THR A 37 -3.94 -8.04 -3.30
CA THR A 37 -3.33 -8.83 -4.40
C THR A 37 -3.89 -8.46 -5.77
N ASP A 38 -5.00 -7.72 -5.81
CA ASP A 38 -5.67 -7.23 -7.01
C ASP A 38 -5.07 -5.93 -7.56
N VAL A 39 -4.32 -5.17 -6.75
CA VAL A 39 -3.76 -3.86 -7.12
C VAL A 39 -2.92 -3.90 -8.41
N PRO A 40 -2.01 -4.88 -8.62
CA PRO A 40 -1.28 -4.99 -9.89
C PRO A 40 -2.19 -5.31 -11.08
N GLY A 41 -3.22 -6.14 -10.88
CA GLY A 41 -4.19 -6.50 -11.91
C GLY A 41 -5.06 -5.32 -12.36
N VAL A 42 -5.48 -4.48 -11.41
CA VAL A 42 -6.20 -3.23 -11.69
C VAL A 42 -5.32 -2.27 -12.51
N ALA A 43 -4.06 -2.12 -12.14
CA ALA A 43 -3.12 -1.26 -12.87
C ALA A 43 -2.87 -1.75 -14.30
N HIS A 44 -2.67 -3.06 -14.49
CA HIS A 44 -2.53 -3.67 -15.81
C HIS A 44 -3.78 -3.46 -16.66
N GLY A 45 -4.97 -3.70 -16.10
CA GLY A 45 -6.24 -3.52 -16.80
C GLY A 45 -6.48 -2.06 -17.23
N ALA A 46 -6.20 -1.10 -16.34
CA ALA A 46 -6.28 0.33 -16.66
C ALA A 46 -5.28 0.72 -17.76
N PHE A 47 -4.06 0.19 -17.71
CA PHE A 47 -3.02 0.43 -18.71
C PHE A 47 -3.37 -0.17 -20.08
N ALA A 48 -3.87 -1.41 -20.11
CA ALA A 48 -4.35 -2.08 -21.32
C ALA A 48 -5.51 -1.31 -21.98
N GLY A 49 -6.33 -0.63 -21.18
CA GLY A 49 -7.41 0.25 -21.64
C GLY A 49 -6.93 1.48 -22.44
N LEU A 50 -5.63 1.78 -22.50
CA LEU A 50 -5.08 2.87 -23.31
C LEU A 50 -5.06 2.56 -24.83
N LEU A 51 -5.54 1.39 -25.27
CA LEU A 51 -5.72 1.00 -26.68
C LEU A 51 -4.46 1.22 -27.55
N GLY A 52 -3.31 0.73 -27.08
CA GLY A 52 -2.04 0.82 -27.81
C GLY A 52 -1.31 2.16 -27.67
N ARG A 53 -1.86 3.11 -26.91
CA ARG A 53 -1.15 4.36 -26.52
C ARG A 53 -0.21 4.16 -25.33
N GLY A 54 -0.31 3.00 -24.67
CA GLY A 54 0.61 2.57 -23.62
C GLY A 54 1.76 1.75 -24.21
N HIS A 55 2.98 2.20 -23.96
CA HIS A 55 4.20 1.44 -24.23
C HIS A 55 4.39 0.34 -23.18
N ARG A 56 4.44 -0.94 -23.57
CA ARG A 56 4.49 -2.09 -22.62
C ARG A 56 5.57 -1.95 -21.54
N GLU A 57 6.73 -1.39 -21.89
CA GLU A 57 7.84 -1.11 -20.96
C GLU A 57 7.52 -0.07 -19.88
N ARG A 58 6.36 0.59 -19.95
CA ARG A 58 5.86 1.60 -18.99
C ARG A 58 4.64 1.13 -18.21
N ASP A 59 4.29 -0.16 -18.29
CA ASP A 59 3.15 -0.69 -17.54
C ASP A 59 3.38 -0.54 -16.03
N PRO A 60 2.53 0.23 -15.32
CA PRO A 60 2.65 0.38 -13.87
C PRO A 60 2.39 -0.93 -13.11
N GLY A 61 1.66 -1.89 -13.69
CA GLY A 61 1.37 -3.19 -13.09
C GLY A 61 2.62 -4.02 -12.79
N ASP A 62 3.63 -3.97 -13.68
CA ASP A 62 4.91 -4.68 -13.47
C ASP A 62 5.69 -4.13 -12.27
N ARG A 63 5.57 -2.81 -12.03
CA ARG A 63 6.19 -2.16 -10.86
C ARG A 63 5.45 -2.52 -9.59
N LEU A 64 4.11 -2.52 -9.63
CA LEU A 64 3.28 -2.84 -8.47
C LEU A 64 3.40 -4.30 -8.06
N THR A 65 3.53 -5.22 -9.01
CA THR A 65 3.81 -6.64 -8.74
C THR A 65 5.09 -6.79 -7.91
N ARG A 66 6.20 -6.18 -8.36
CA ARG A 66 7.49 -6.22 -7.64
C ARG A 66 7.49 -5.57 -6.26
N LEU A 67 6.50 -4.72 -5.94
CA LEU A 67 6.37 -4.11 -4.61
C LEU A 67 5.52 -4.96 -3.66
N GLY A 68 4.75 -5.91 -4.20
CA GLY A 68 3.96 -6.86 -3.42
C GLY A 68 4.68 -8.18 -3.11
N ASP A 69 5.83 -8.43 -3.75
CA ASP A 69 6.77 -9.54 -3.47
C ASP A 69 7.68 -9.23 -2.28
#